data_AF-A0A420NGY4-F1
#
_entry.id   AF-A0A420NGY4-F1
#
_cell.length_a   1.000
_cell.length_b   1.000
_cell.length_c   1.000
_cell.angle_alpha   90.00
_cell.angle_beta   90.00
_cell.angle_gamma   90.00
#
_symmetry.space_group_name_H-M   'P 1'
#
loop_
_entity.id
_entity.type
_entity.pdbx_description
1 polymer ?
#
loop_
_entity_poly.entity_id
_entity_poly.type
_entity_poly.pdbx_seq_one_letter_code
_entity_poly.pdbx_strand_id
1 'polypeptide(L)' 'MPPSKNRAERVETDVLLAIKPEHLENIISRENNHEYRKYRLKDGVSRLWLYETGSGGGRSSIT' A
#
# COMPACT_ATOMS: atom_id res chain seq x y z
N MET A 1 -32.27 -15.60 -14.44
CA MET A 1 -30.83 -15.79 -14.17
C MET A 1 -30.13 -14.46 -14.42
N PRO A 2 -29.68 -13.70 -13.40
CA PRO A 2 -28.89 -12.51 -13.66
C PRO A 2 -27.44 -12.92 -14.00
N PRO A 3 -26.72 -12.15 -14.84
CA PRO A 3 -25.36 -12.48 -15.21
C PRO A 3 -24.43 -12.34 -13.99
N SER A 4 -23.55 -13.32 -13.79
CA SER A 4 -22.50 -13.25 -12.79
C SER A 4 -21.58 -12.07 -13.11
N LYS A 5 -21.46 -11.12 -12.17
CA LYS A 5 -20.44 -10.05 -12.24
C LYS A 5 -19.09 -10.70 -12.47
N ASN A 6 -18.49 -10.44 -13.63
CA ASN A 6 -17.15 -10.90 -13.99
C ASN A 6 -16.15 -10.14 -13.09
N ARG A 7 -15.93 -10.63 -11.86
CA ARG A 7 -14.91 -10.07 -10.95
C ARG A 7 -13.57 -10.54 -11.47
N ALA A 8 -12.69 -9.59 -11.76
CA ALA A 8 -11.29 -9.90 -11.99
C ALA A 8 -10.75 -10.75 -10.83
N GLU A 9 -9.92 -11.73 -11.17
CA GLU A 9 -9.25 -12.56 -10.18
C GLU A 9 -8.44 -11.68 -9.23
N ARG A 10 -8.51 -11.97 -7.93
CA ARG A 10 -7.81 -11.18 -6.93
C ARG A 10 -6.32 -11.51 -6.98
N VAL A 11 -5.50 -10.49 -7.18
CA VAL A 11 -4.04 -10.61 -7.08
C VAL A 11 -3.66 -10.65 -5.61
N GLU A 12 -3.22 -11.81 -5.14
CA GLU A 12 -2.84 -12.04 -3.73
C GLU A 12 -1.32 -11.88 -3.50
N THR A 13 -0.53 -11.73 -4.57
CA THR A 13 0.93 -11.54 -4.53
C THR A 13 1.36 -10.09 -4.30
N ASP A 14 0.41 -9.15 -4.39
CA ASP A 14 0.66 -7.72 -4.41
C ASP A 14 -0.05 -7.06 -3.24
N VAL A 15 0.65 -6.16 -2.55
CA VAL A 15 0.09 -5.39 -1.42
C VAL A 15 0.27 -3.91 -1.68
N LEU A 16 -0.77 -3.13 -1.37
CA LEU A 16 -0.74 -1.67 -1.38
C LEU A 16 -0.59 -1.16 0.07
N LEU A 17 0.45 -0.36 0.33
CA LEU A 17 0.78 0.19 1.65
C LEU A 17 0.79 1.72 1.64
N ALA A 18 0.23 2.29 2.70
CA ALA A 18 0.30 3.72 2.99
C ALA A 18 1.69 4.06 3.53
N ILE A 19 2.35 5.07 3.03
CA ILE A 19 3.65 5.50 3.57
C ILE A 19 3.70 7.03 3.69
N LYS A 20 4.33 7.53 4.75
CA LYS A 20 4.55 8.96 4.90
C LYS A 20 5.64 9.45 3.95
N PRO A 21 5.62 10.72 3.51
CA PRO A 21 6.63 11.28 2.62
C PRO A 21 8.05 11.07 3.15
N GLU A 22 8.28 11.31 4.45
CA GLU A 22 9.61 11.17 5.06
C GLU A 22 10.18 9.73 4.97
N HIS A 23 9.34 8.71 4.97
CA HIS A 23 9.77 7.32 4.87
C HIS A 23 9.90 6.89 3.40
N LEU A 24 9.06 7.42 2.52
CA LEU A 24 9.15 7.17 1.08
C LEU A 24 10.45 7.75 0.51
N GLU A 25 10.83 8.97 0.91
CA GLU A 25 12.10 9.58 0.53
C GLU A 25 13.29 8.71 0.92
N ASN A 26 13.33 8.20 2.15
CA ASN A 26 14.40 7.31 2.62
C ASN A 26 14.48 5.98 1.84
N ILE A 27 13.34 5.45 1.40
CA ILE A 27 13.29 4.23 0.58
C ILE A 27 13.82 4.50 -0.83
N ILE A 28 13.42 5.63 -1.43
CA ILE A 28 13.87 6.05 -2.77
C ILE A 28 15.37 6.37 -2.74
N SER A 29 15.86 7.07 -1.72
CA SER A 29 17.28 7.40 -1.52
C SER A 29 18.14 6.19 -1.15
N ARG A 30 17.50 5.06 -0.77
CA ARG A 30 18.13 3.83 -0.26
C ARG A 30 18.92 4.03 1.04
N GLU A 31 18.65 5.10 1.77
CA GLU A 31 19.25 5.35 3.09
C GLU A 31 18.61 4.45 4.16
N ASN A 32 17.31 4.17 4.03
CA ASN A 32 16.64 3.16 4.84
C ASN A 32 15.62 2.38 4.00
N ASN A 33 15.91 1.12 3.76
CA ASN A 33 15.09 0.19 2.99
C ASN A 33 14.27 -0.77 3.86
N HIS A 34 14.24 -0.58 5.18
CA HIS A 34 13.50 -1.43 6.11
C HIS A 34 12.32 -0.68 6.73
N GLU A 35 11.11 -1.04 6.29
CA GLU A 35 9.84 -0.54 6.82
C GLU A 35 9.27 -1.53 7.86
N TYR A 36 8.94 -1.03 9.05
CA TYR A 36 8.41 -1.85 10.16
C TYR A 36 6.89 -1.67 10.31
N ARG A 37 6.16 -2.78 10.46
CA ARG A 37 4.71 -2.80 10.71
C ARG A 37 4.36 -3.77 11.84
N LYS A 38 3.30 -3.45 12.59
CA LYS A 38 2.78 -4.32 13.67
C LYS A 38 2.16 -5.62 13.15
N TYR A 39 1.79 -5.67 11.88
CA TYR A 39 1.21 -6.85 11.23
C TYR A 39 2.23 -7.49 10.28
N ARG A 40 2.13 -8.81 10.13
CA ARG A 40 2.88 -9.56 9.14
C ARG A 40 2.12 -9.56 7.81
N LEU A 41 2.85 -9.41 6.70
CA LEU A 41 2.27 -9.61 5.37
C LEU A 41 1.88 -11.09 5.18
N LYS A 42 0.88 -11.34 4.33
CA LYS A 42 0.51 -12.70 3.96
C LYS A 42 1.70 -13.41 3.30
N ASP A 43 1.84 -14.70 3.54
CA ASP A 43 2.85 -15.50 2.84
C ASP A 43 2.57 -15.49 1.31
N GLY A 44 3.64 -15.39 0.52
CA GLY A 44 3.56 -15.33 -0.95
C GLY A 44 3.45 -13.92 -1.53
N VAL A 45 3.42 -12.86 -0.71
CA VAL A 45 3.56 -11.48 -1.20
C VAL A 45 4.96 -11.29 -1.80
N SER A 46 5.00 -10.74 -3.02
CA SER A 46 6.23 -10.51 -3.78
C SER A 46 6.41 -9.08 -4.25
N ARG A 47 5.33 -8.28 -4.28
CA ARG A 47 5.36 -6.89 -4.75
C ARG A 47 4.67 -5.96 -3.75
N LEU A 48 5.35 -4.86 -3.44
CA LEU A 48 4.84 -3.78 -2.61
C LEU A 48 4.59 -2.56 -3.48
N TRP A 49 3.34 -2.10 -3.47
CA TRP A 49 2.92 -0.83 -4.02
C TRP A 49 2.84 0.17 -2.87
N LEU A 50 3.55 1.29 -2.97
CA LEU A 50 3.55 2.32 -1.94
C LEU A 50 2.69 3.49 -2.42
N TYR A 51 1.73 3.91 -1.60
CA TYR A 51 1.02 5.16 -1.80
C TYR A 51 1.48 6.17 -0.76
N GLU A 52 1.93 7.34 -1.22
CA GLU A 52 2.30 8.43 -0.35
C GLU A 52 1.04 9.02 0.31
N THR A 53 1.06 9.12 1.63
CA THR A 53 0.02 9.83 2.39
C THR A 53 0.32 11.33 2.36
N GLY A 54 -0.71 12.17 2.29
CA GLY A 54 -0.52 13.62 2.38
C GLY A 54 0.19 14.05 3.66
N SER A 55 0.91 15.17 3.58
CA SER A 55 1.65 15.80 4.69
C SER A 55 0.79 16.26 5.87
N GLY A 56 -0.54 16.26 5.71
CA GLY A 56 -1.50 16.58 6.75
C GLY A 56 -2.13 15.32 7.35
N GLY A 57 -2.05 15.18 8.68
CA GLY A 57 -2.83 14.19 9.42
C GLY A 57 -4.29 14.19 8.94
N GLY A 58 -4.79 12.99 8.63
CA GLY A 58 -6.01 12.76 7.85
C GLY A 58 -7.11 13.80 8.08
N ARG A 59 -7.26 14.70 7.11
CA ARG A 59 -8.52 15.39 6.88
C ARG A 59 -9.17 14.71 5.71
N SER A 60 -10.23 13.95 6.00
CA SER A 60 -11.28 13.71 5.01
C SER A 60 -11.79 15.08 4.55
N SER A 61 -11.31 15.59 3.43
CA SER A 61 -12.01 16.63 2.69
C SER A 61 -12.96 15.94 1.72
N ILE A 62 -14.17 15.66 2.21
CA ILE A 62 -15.35 15.72 1.35
C ILE A 62 -15.76 17.19 1.38
N THR A 63 -15.42 17.90 0.31
CA THR A 63 -16.10 19.10 -0.18
C THR A 63 -16.05 19.04 -1.68
#